data_AF-A0A7J5U4G3-F1
#
_entry.id   AF-A0A7J5U4G3-F1
#
_cell.length_a   1.000
_cell.length_b   1.000
_cell.length_c   1.000
_cell.angle_alpha   90.00
_cell.angle_beta   90.00
_cell.angle_gamma   90.00
#
_symmetry.space_group_name_H-M   'P 1'
#
loop_
_entity.id
_entity.type
_entity.pdbx_description
1 polymer ?
#
loop_
_entity_poly.entity_id
_entity_poly.type
_entity_poly.pdbx_seq_one_letter_code
_entity_poly.pdbx_strand_id
1 'polypeptide(L)' 'MNWLEYSKCVLEKVRFDRALFRKELRKFLGWLTPAERLHLLRWCRQSHRQLMGNSLVAA' A
#
# COMPACT_ATOMS: atom_id res chain seq x y z
N MET A 1 12.14 -13.06 2.14
CA MET A 1 11.25 -11.95 1.78
C MET A 1 10.04 -12.03 2.70
N ASN A 2 9.73 -10.98 3.47
CA ASN A 2 8.57 -10.97 4.38
C ASN A 2 7.34 -10.35 3.68
N TRP A 3 6.17 -10.42 4.33
CA TRP A 3 4.92 -9.94 3.74
C TRP A 3 4.94 -8.44 3.42
N LEU A 4 5.62 -7.62 4.24
CA LEU A 4 5.77 -6.18 4.00
C LEU A 4 6.54 -5.88 2.71
N GLU A 5 7.72 -6.49 2.53
CA GLU A 5 8.56 -6.28 1.35
C GLU A 5 7.92 -6.86 0.08
N TYR A 6 7.21 -7.99 0.20
CA TYR A 6 6.39 -8.51 -0.89
C TYR A 6 5.30 -7.53 -1.31
N SER A 7 4.58 -6.96 -0.34
CA SER A 7 3.52 -5.96 -0.59
C SER A 7 4.07 -4.74 -1.32
N LYS A 8 5.21 -4.18 -0.86
CA LYS A 8 5.87 -3.05 -1.53
C LYS A 8 6.25 -3.37 -2.97
N CYS A 9 6.84 -4.54 -3.23
CA CYS A 9 7.25 -4.98 -4.56
C CYS A 9 6.06 -5.09 -5.52
N VAL A 10 4.93 -5.67 -5.06
CA VAL A 10 3.72 -5.75 -5.89
C VAL A 10 3.16 -4.36 -6.15
N LEU A 11 3.06 -3.50 -5.13
CA LEU A 11 2.54 -2.14 -5.26
C LEU A 11 3.36 -1.29 -6.25
N GLU A 12 4.69 -1.41 -6.23
CA GLU A 12 5.57 -0.78 -7.23
C GLU A 12 5.24 -1.24 -8.65
N LYS A 13 5.02 -2.54 -8.86
CA LYS A 13 4.70 -3.08 -10.19
C LYS A 13 3.35 -2.61 -10.71
N VAL A 14 2.36 -2.40 -9.85
CA VAL A 14 1.00 -1.98 -10.26
C VAL A 14 0.77 -0.47 -10.19
N ARG A 15 1.79 0.34 -9.88
CA ARG A 15 1.65 1.79 -9.67
C ARG A 15 1.17 2.58 -10.89
N PHE A 16 1.24 2.00 -12.08
CA PHE A 16 0.74 2.61 -13.31
C PHE A 16 -0.79 2.66 -13.38
N ASP A 17 -1.50 1.84 -12.61
CA ASP A 17 -2.95 1.81 -12.54
C ASP A 17 -3.43 2.11 -11.11
N ARG A 18 -4.09 3.26 -10.95
CA ARG A 18 -4.57 3.75 -9.66
C ARG A 18 -5.62 2.82 -9.04
N ALA A 19 -6.51 2.24 -9.83
CA ALA A 19 -7.55 1.36 -9.33
C ALA A 19 -6.96 0.02 -8.87
N LEU A 20 -6.03 -0.53 -9.66
CA LEU A 20 -5.32 -1.76 -9.32
C LEU A 20 -4.43 -1.59 -8.09
N PHE A 21 -3.67 -0.48 -8.02
CA PHE A 21 -2.86 -0.15 -6.84
C PHE A 21 -3.70 -0.15 -5.55
N ARG A 22 -4.87 0.51 -5.57
CA ARG A 22 -5.78 0.55 -4.42
C ARG A 22 -6.39 -0.81 -4.07
N LYS A 23 -6.61 -1.66 -5.09
CA LYS A 23 -7.12 -3.02 -4.89
C LYS A 23 -6.09 -3.88 -4.15
N GLU A 24 -4.85 -3.90 -4.62
CA GLU A 24 -3.78 -4.66 -3.97
C GLU A 24 -3.39 -4.07 -2.61
N LEU A 25 -3.36 -2.74 -2.47
CA LEU A 25 -3.10 -2.11 -1.18
C LEU A 25 -4.12 -2.54 -0.11
N ARG A 26 -5.43 -2.52 -0.42
CA ARG A 26 -6.46 -3.00 0.52
C ARG A 26 -6.29 -4.47 0.87
N LYS A 27 -5.89 -5.31 -0.08
CA LYS A 27 -5.62 -6.73 0.13
C LYS A 27 -4.44 -6.92 1.09
N PHE A 28 -3.33 -6.22 0.89
CA PHE A 28 -2.17 -6.29 1.78
C PHE A 28 -2.45 -5.74 3.17
N LEU A 29 -3.24 -4.67 3.28
CA LEU A 29 -3.70 -4.19 4.57
C LEU A 29 -4.55 -5.23 5.31
N GLY A 30 -5.20 -6.18 4.64
CA GLY A 30 -5.87 -7.31 5.28
C GLY A 30 -4.91 -8.38 5.83
N TRP A 31 -3.76 -8.58 5.17
CA TRP A 31 -2.81 -9.66 5.48
C TRP A 31 -1.75 -9.28 6.51
N LEU A 32 -1.37 -8.00 6.54
CA LEU A 32 -0.28 -7.52 7.37
C LEU A 32 -0.68 -7.36 8.84
N THR A 33 0.30 -7.48 9.74
CA THR A 33 0.14 -7.11 11.16
C THR A 33 -0.11 -5.60 11.31
N PRO A 34 -0.69 -5.13 12.42
CA PRO A 34 -0.93 -3.70 12.62
C PRO A 34 0.32 -2.81 12.45
N ALA A 35 1.48 -3.29 12.92
CA ALA A 35 2.75 -2.57 12.77
C ALA A 35 3.19 -2.48 11.30
N GLU A 36 3.09 -3.58 10.56
CA GLU A 36 3.42 -3.61 9.13
C GLU A 36 2.44 -2.79 8.28
N ARG A 37 1.15 -2.79 8.62
CA ARG A 37 0.15 -1.92 7.97
C ARG A 37 0.55 -0.46 8.08
N LEU A 38 0.92 -0.03 9.28
CA LEU A 38 1.34 1.34 9.53
C LEU A 38 2.61 1.69 8.75
N HIS A 39 3.57 0.76 8.69
CA HIS A 39 4.77 0.94 7.88
C HIS A 39 4.44 1.05 6.38
N LEU A 40 3.58 0.18 5.85
CA LEU A 40 3.16 0.19 4.46
C LEU A 40 2.43 1.49 4.09
N LEU A 41 1.51 1.96 4.95
CA LEU A 41 0.78 3.21 4.74
C LEU A 41 1.70 4.43 4.74
N ARG A 42 2.66 4.51 5.67
CA ARG A 42 3.66 5.60 5.68
C ARG A 42 4.46 5.61 4.39
N TRP A 43 4.92 4.44 3.96
CA TRP A 43 5.67 4.31 2.71
C TRP A 43 4.81 4.73 1.49
N CYS A 44 3.56 4.28 1.39
CA CYS A 44 2.66 4.70 0.31
C CYS A 44 2.35 6.21 0.36
N ARG A 45 2.26 6.83 1.54
CA ARG A 45 2.09 8.29 1.66
C ARG A 45 3.29 9.06 1.13
N GLN A 46 4.50 8.54 1.32
CA GLN A 46 5.73 9.22 0.90
C GLN A 46 5.99 9.06 -0.60
N SER A 47 5.77 7.86 -1.16
CA SER A 47 6.14 7.56 -2.55
C SER A 47 4.96 7.56 -3.54
N HIS A 48 3.73 7.37 -3.06
CA HIS A 48 2.55 7.09 -3.91
C HIS A 48 1.30 7.86 -3.50
N ARG A 49 1.45 9.05 -2.90
CA ARG A 49 0.33 9.85 -2.35
C ARG A 49 -0.83 10.03 -3.32
N GLN A 50 -0.53 10.29 -4.60
CA GLN A 50 -1.54 10.47 -5.66
C GLN A 50 -2.41 9.21 -5.91
N LEU A 51 -1.88 8.02 -5.62
CA LEU A 51 -2.54 6.74 -5.89
C LEU A 51 -3.49 6.32 -4.74
N MET A 52 -3.18 6.72 -3.50
CA MET A 52 -3.91 6.32 -2.27
C MET A 52 -5.41 6.68 -2.28
N GLY A 53 -5.79 7.91 -2.66
CA GLY A 53 -7.18 8.38 -2.54
C GLY A 53 -7.57 8.81 -1.12
N ASN A 54 -8.58 9.67 -1.00
CA ASN A 54 -8.86 10.45 0.21
C ASN A 54 -9.06 9.59 1.47
N SER A 55 -9.72 8.44 1.38
CA SER A 55 -10.00 7.57 2.53
C SER A 55 -8.76 6.89 3.13
N LEU A 56 -7.66 6.76 2.38
CA LEU A 56 -6.41 6.12 2.85
C LEU A 56 -5.37 7.14 3.33
N VAL A 57 -5.61 8.44 3.09
CA VAL A 57 -4.67 9.52 3.45
C VAL A 57 -4.85 9.97 4.91
N ALA A 58 -5.97 9.64 5.56
CA ALA A 58 -6.32 10.13 6.89
C ALA A 58 -5.90 9.25 8.09
N ALA A 59 -5.45 8.01 7.85
CA ALA A 59 -5.04 7.04 8.90
C ALA A 59 -3.53 6.96 9.09
#